data_AF-A0A3N5WIH2-F1
#
_entry.id   AF-A0A3N5WIH2-F1
#
_cell.length_a   1.000
_cell.length_b   1.000
_cell.length_c   1.000
_cell.angle_alpha   90.00
_cell.angle_beta   90.00
_cell.angle_gamma   90.00
#
_symmetry.space_group_name_H-M   'P 1'
#
loop_
_entity.id
_entity.type
_entity.pdbx_description
1 polymer ?
#
loop_
_entity_poly.entity_id
_entity_poly.type
_entity_poly.pdbx_seq_one_letter_code
_entity_poly.pdbx_strand_id
1 'polypeptide(L)'
;MNLPEYVDGLPNLCGSEAMIAEAVSRAVRPRDQGEIDWGRVKSAYAIALHMHQPLIPNPDQELGRAEVISNLKYMMDHPNEGDNHNAAVFHWCYKRMGEFIPRLIAEGKQPRVMLDYSGTLLHGLHAMGLRDVCDSLRTITSDPRYRHCVEWLGSALGHPVAPSTPVQDYRLHVQAWRHFFAALFGVE
;
A
#
# COMPACT_ATOMS: atom_id res chain seq x y z
N MET A 1 -13.73 -3.20 -12.98
CA MET A 1 -14.89 -3.09 -12.04
C MET A 1 -14.42 -2.34 -10.80
N ASN A 2 -15.20 -1.41 -10.25
CA ASN A 2 -14.78 -0.59 -9.11
C ASN A 2 -15.54 -1.00 -7.85
N LEU A 3 -14.81 -1.49 -6.84
CA LEU A 3 -15.31 -1.63 -5.47
C LEU A 3 -15.33 -0.24 -4.83
N PRO A 4 -16.33 0.10 -4.00
CA PRO A 4 -16.30 1.34 -3.25
C PRO A 4 -15.10 1.34 -2.29
N GLU A 5 -14.35 2.43 -2.20
CA GLU A 5 -13.21 2.56 -1.28
C GLU A 5 -13.71 2.61 0.18
N TYR A 6 -14.86 3.24 0.41
CA TYR A 6 -15.52 3.37 1.72
C TYR A 6 -17.01 3.04 1.63
N VAL A 7 -17.55 2.48 2.71
CA VAL A 7 -18.98 2.21 2.92
C VAL A 7 -19.35 2.78 4.27
N ASP A 8 -20.34 3.66 4.31
CA ASP A 8 -20.82 4.33 5.54
C ASP A 8 -19.71 4.99 6.37
N GLY A 9 -18.73 5.60 5.70
CA GLY A 9 -17.60 6.29 6.32
C GLY A 9 -16.47 5.38 6.82
N LEU A 10 -16.59 4.06 6.63
CA LEU A 10 -15.56 3.08 7.00
C LEU A 10 -14.88 2.50 5.74
N PRO A 11 -13.60 2.10 5.82
CA PRO A 11 -12.93 1.46 4.69
C PRO A 11 -13.69 0.19 4.29
N ASN A 12 -13.77 -0.08 2.98
CA ASN A 12 -14.39 -1.30 2.48
C ASN A 12 -13.46 -2.50 2.69
N LEU A 13 -13.75 -3.28 3.74
CA LEU A 13 -12.87 -4.37 4.21
C LEU A 13 -13.40 -5.78 3.89
N CYS A 14 -14.65 -5.93 3.43
CA CYS A 14 -15.29 -7.24 3.27
C CYS A 14 -16.46 -7.22 2.29
N GLY A 15 -17.05 -8.39 2.02
CA GLY A 15 -18.26 -8.56 1.21
C GLY A 15 -18.02 -8.78 -0.27
N SER A 16 -16.75 -8.83 -0.70
CA SER A 16 -16.33 -9.11 -2.09
C SER A 16 -15.32 -10.27 -2.16
N GLU A 17 -15.32 -11.17 -1.17
CA GLU A 17 -14.35 -12.24 -1.02
C GLU A 17 -14.29 -13.14 -2.26
N ALA A 18 -15.46 -13.53 -2.78
CA ALA A 18 -15.57 -14.41 -3.95
C ALA A 18 -14.99 -13.75 -5.21
N MET A 19 -15.31 -12.47 -5.43
CA MET A 19 -14.79 -11.69 -6.57
C MET A 19 -13.27 -11.56 -6.50
N ILE A 20 -12.74 -11.19 -5.34
CA ILE A 20 -11.30 -11.01 -5.13
C ILE A 20 -10.55 -12.35 -5.22
N ALA A 21 -11.15 -13.44 -4.74
CA ALA A 21 -10.60 -14.78 -4.88
C ALA A 21 -10.53 -15.20 -6.36
N GLU A 22 -11.59 -14.95 -7.12
CA GLU A 22 -11.64 -15.22 -8.55
C GLU A 22 -10.59 -14.42 -9.32
N ALA A 23 -10.47 -13.11 -9.08
CA ALA A 23 -9.46 -12.26 -9.71
C ALA A 23 -8.02 -12.77 -9.44
N VAL A 24 -7.72 -13.11 -8.18
CA VAL A 24 -6.40 -13.65 -7.82
C VAL A 24 -6.14 -15.04 -8.44
N SER A 25 -7.18 -15.88 -8.58
CA SER A 25 -7.03 -17.19 -9.24
C SER A 25 -6.74 -17.07 -10.75
N ARG A 26 -7.23 -15.99 -11.38
CA ARG A 26 -7.02 -15.68 -12.80
C ARG A 26 -5.75 -14.89 -13.05
N ALA A 27 -5.11 -14.35 -12.01
CA ALA A 27 -3.88 -13.58 -12.13
C ALA A 27 -2.76 -14.46 -12.68
N VAL A 28 -2.53 -14.36 -13.99
CA VAL A 28 -1.38 -14.97 -14.65
C VAL A 28 -0.16 -14.18 -14.20
N ARG A 29 0.76 -14.80 -13.47
CA ARG A 29 2.07 -14.19 -13.19
C ARG A 29 2.67 -13.78 -14.54
N PRO A 30 2.94 -12.48 -14.80
CA PRO A 30 3.48 -12.07 -16.08
C PRO A 30 4.81 -12.80 -16.30
N ARG A 31 4.84 -13.77 -17.23
CA ARG A 31 6.09 -14.27 -17.76
C ARG A 31 6.64 -13.19 -18.67
N ASP A 32 7.83 -12.70 -18.36
CA ASP A 32 8.65 -11.83 -19.20
C ASP A 32 7.92 -10.71 -19.95
N GLN A 33 7.49 -9.69 -19.22
CA GLN A 33 7.20 -8.38 -19.82
C GLN A 33 8.43 -7.44 -19.81
N GLY A 34 9.58 -7.89 -19.28
CA GLY A 34 10.83 -7.13 -19.33
C GLY A 34 11.81 -7.73 -20.32
N GLU A 35 12.84 -6.98 -20.71
CA GLU A 35 13.82 -7.40 -21.72
C GLU A 35 15.04 -8.12 -21.09
N ILE A 36 14.91 -8.57 -19.83
CA ILE A 36 16.00 -9.26 -19.12
C ILE A 36 16.13 -10.68 -19.66
N ASP A 37 17.27 -10.99 -20.29
CA ASP A 37 17.64 -12.37 -20.61
C ASP A 37 18.09 -13.10 -19.33
N TRP A 38 17.14 -13.72 -18.63
CA TRP A 38 17.38 -14.48 -17.40
C TRP A 38 18.40 -15.60 -17.56
N GLY A 39 18.57 -16.16 -18.77
CA GLY A 39 19.56 -17.20 -19.06
C GLY A 39 21.00 -16.70 -18.97
N ARG A 40 21.23 -15.38 -19.02
CA ARG A 40 22.55 -14.75 -18.93
C ARG A 40 22.85 -14.11 -17.57
N VAL A 41 21.88 -14.10 -16.66
CA VAL A 41 22.03 -13.47 -15.34
C VAL A 41 23.01 -14.28 -14.50
N LYS A 42 24.13 -13.65 -14.08
CA LYS A 42 25.13 -14.25 -13.19
C LYS A 42 24.85 -14.02 -11.71
N SER A 43 24.18 -12.92 -11.39
CA SER A 43 23.75 -12.54 -10.04
C SER A 43 22.56 -11.59 -10.14
N ALA A 44 21.72 -11.58 -9.11
CA ALA A 44 20.58 -10.69 -8.99
C ALA A 44 20.57 -10.05 -7.60
N TYR A 45 20.02 -8.84 -7.51
CA TYR A 45 19.68 -8.18 -6.27
C TYR A 45 18.22 -7.78 -6.34
N ALA A 46 17.56 -7.76 -5.19
CA ALA A 46 16.17 -7.41 -5.07
C ALA A 46 16.00 -6.37 -3.96
N ILE A 47 15.10 -5.42 -4.19
CA ILE A 47 14.73 -4.42 -3.20
C ILE A 47 13.26 -4.64 -2.81
N ALA A 48 13.02 -4.77 -1.51
CA ALA A 48 11.68 -4.81 -0.92
C ALA A 48 11.54 -3.62 0.02
N LEU A 49 10.55 -2.77 -0.23
CA LEU A 49 10.26 -1.60 0.59
C LEU A 49 8.99 -1.85 1.39
N HIS A 50 9.14 -1.86 2.71
CA HIS A 50 8.05 -2.07 3.65
C HIS A 50 7.64 -0.73 4.28
N MET A 51 6.40 -0.32 4.02
CA MET A 51 5.86 0.98 4.40
C MET A 51 4.74 0.80 5.43
N HIS A 52 4.89 1.44 6.58
CA HIS A 52 3.92 1.38 7.66
C HIS A 52 3.83 2.69 8.45
N GLN A 53 2.60 3.07 8.79
CA GLN A 53 2.26 3.98 9.89
C GLN A 53 1.07 3.40 10.65
N PRO A 54 1.05 3.54 11.99
CA PRO A 54 -0.09 3.11 12.78
C PRO A 54 -1.24 4.12 12.68
N LEU A 55 -2.44 3.63 12.97
CA LEU A 55 -3.52 4.48 13.43
C LEU A 55 -3.43 4.60 14.95
N ILE A 56 -3.71 5.79 15.48
CA ILE A 56 -3.63 6.10 16.91
C ILE A 56 -4.93 6.78 17.36
N PRO A 57 -5.37 6.62 18.61
CA PRO A 57 -6.32 7.56 19.20
C PRO A 57 -5.72 8.97 19.16
N ASN A 58 -6.51 9.96 18.74
CA ASN A 58 -6.08 11.35 18.62
C ASN A 58 -5.53 11.85 19.97
N PRO A 59 -4.22 12.14 20.09
CA PRO A 59 -3.63 12.55 21.36
C PRO A 59 -4.14 13.89 21.88
N ASP A 60 -4.73 14.73 21.02
CA ASP A 60 -5.31 16.03 21.41
C ASP A 60 -6.70 15.90 22.03
N GLN A 61 -7.22 14.68 22.15
CA GLN A 61 -8.55 14.39 22.65
C GLN A 61 -8.48 13.44 23.85
N GLU A 62 -9.46 13.55 24.74
CA GLU A 62 -9.62 12.60 25.84
C GLU A 62 -9.78 11.17 25.31
N LEU A 63 -8.93 10.25 25.80
CA LEU A 63 -8.77 8.90 25.26
C LEU A 63 -10.09 8.13 25.05
N GLY A 64 -11.05 8.26 25.98
CA GLY A 64 -12.34 7.56 25.91
C GLY A 64 -13.27 8.01 24.77
N ARG A 65 -12.97 9.13 24.11
CA ARG A 65 -13.73 9.69 22.98
C ARG A 65 -12.84 10.10 21.80
N ALA A 66 -11.54 9.77 21.88
CA ALA A 66 -10.57 10.17 20.89
C ALA A 66 -10.86 9.46 19.57
N GLU A 67 -10.97 10.25 18.50
CA GLU A 67 -11.05 9.71 17.15
C GLU A 67 -9.78 8.93 16.82
N VAL A 68 -9.90 7.83 16.06
CA VAL A 68 -8.73 7.11 15.54
C VAL A 68 -8.22 7.81 14.29
N ILE A 69 -7.01 8.34 14.34
CA ILE A 69 -6.36 9.09 13.25
C ILE A 69 -5.08 8.40 12.77
N SER A 70 -4.60 8.78 11.59
CA SER A 70 -3.25 8.42 11.15
C SER A 70 -2.20 9.06 12.04
N ASN A 71 -1.18 8.31 12.49
CA ASN A 71 -0.05 8.92 13.18
C ASN A 71 0.64 9.99 12.32
N LEU A 72 0.72 9.80 11.00
CA LEU A 72 1.26 10.80 10.09
C LEU A 72 0.48 12.13 10.14
N LYS A 73 -0.84 12.09 10.37
CA LYS A 73 -1.66 13.29 10.58
C LYS A 73 -1.22 14.03 11.83
N TYR A 74 -1.12 13.31 12.96
CA TYR A 74 -0.64 13.90 14.21
C TYR A 74 0.74 14.54 14.03
N MET A 75 1.65 13.86 13.35
CA MET A 75 2.98 14.41 13.06
C MET A 75 2.94 15.69 12.23
N MET A 76 2.06 15.77 11.22
CA MET A 76 1.89 16.97 10.40
C MET A 76 1.29 18.14 11.18
N ASP A 77 0.35 17.85 12.09
CA ASP A 77 -0.30 18.87 12.92
C ASP A 77 0.64 19.37 14.04
N HIS A 78 1.60 18.54 14.47
CA HIS A 78 2.54 18.83 15.58
C HIS A 78 4.02 18.76 15.16
N PRO A 79 4.48 19.54 14.16
CA PRO A 79 5.79 19.35 13.53
C PRO A 79 6.98 19.62 14.47
N ASN A 80 6.77 20.32 15.58
CA ASN A 80 7.82 20.70 16.53
C ASN A 80 7.96 19.70 17.70
N GLU A 81 7.16 18.64 17.74
CA GLU A 81 7.20 17.63 18.80
C GLU A 81 8.04 16.42 18.38
N GLY A 82 9.08 16.11 19.16
CA GLY A 82 9.93 14.94 18.91
C GLY A 82 10.40 14.86 17.45
N ASP A 83 10.15 13.71 16.83
CA ASP A 83 10.57 13.41 15.45
C ASP A 83 9.52 13.79 14.39
N ASN A 84 8.48 14.55 14.76
CA ASN A 84 7.38 14.91 13.86
C ASN A 84 7.82 15.80 12.69
N HIS A 85 8.95 16.50 12.82
CA HIS A 85 9.59 17.24 11.73
C HIS A 85 9.88 16.36 10.49
N ASN A 86 9.91 15.03 10.64
CA ASN A 86 10.07 14.07 9.54
C ASN A 86 8.77 13.79 8.76
N ALA A 87 7.61 14.33 9.14
CA ALA A 87 6.33 14.02 8.51
C ALA A 87 6.33 14.22 6.99
N ALA A 88 6.91 15.33 6.50
CA ALA A 88 7.03 15.60 5.08
C ALA A 88 7.94 14.59 4.36
N VAL A 89 8.97 14.09 5.04
CA VAL A 89 9.86 13.05 4.52
C VAL A 89 9.11 11.73 4.39
N PHE A 90 8.31 11.34 5.40
CA PHE A 90 7.47 10.15 5.34
C PHE A 90 6.43 10.24 4.22
N HIS A 91 5.71 11.35 4.11
CA HIS A 91 4.77 11.60 3.01
C HIS A 91 5.43 11.39 1.64
N TRP A 92 6.59 12.00 1.41
CA TRP A 92 7.32 11.81 0.14
C TRP A 92 7.83 10.37 -0.02
N CYS A 93 8.32 9.72 1.02
CA CYS A 93 8.74 8.30 0.97
C CYS A 93 7.61 7.38 0.48
N TYR A 94 6.38 7.58 0.95
CA TYR A 94 5.21 6.79 0.54
C TYR A 94 4.78 7.06 -0.91
N LYS A 95 5.16 8.21 -1.47
CA LYS A 95 4.88 8.57 -2.86
C LYS A 95 5.99 8.15 -3.83
N ARG A 96 7.24 8.16 -3.37
CA ARG A 96 8.46 8.26 -4.19
C ARG A 96 8.57 7.24 -5.31
N MET A 97 8.10 6.00 -5.10
CA MET A 97 8.16 4.97 -6.15
C MET A 97 7.23 5.28 -7.32
N GLY A 98 6.11 5.97 -7.07
CA GLY A 98 5.24 6.50 -8.10
C GLY A 98 5.87 7.59 -8.97
N GLU A 99 6.95 8.22 -8.49
CA GLU A 99 7.73 9.21 -9.26
C GLU A 99 8.95 8.58 -9.94
N PHE A 100 9.67 7.71 -9.21
CA PHE A 100 10.93 7.13 -9.66
C PHE A 100 10.73 6.11 -10.79
N ILE A 101 9.72 5.26 -10.69
CA ILE A 101 9.50 4.20 -11.69
C ILE A 101 9.16 4.80 -13.06
N PRO A 102 8.18 5.72 -13.20
CA PRO A 102 7.90 6.36 -14.49
C PRO A 102 9.12 7.08 -15.08
N ARG A 103 9.89 7.77 -14.24
CA ARG A 103 11.10 8.47 -14.68
C ARG A 103 12.16 7.50 -15.19
N LEU A 104 12.46 6.44 -14.46
CA LEU A 104 13.46 5.45 -14.85
C LEU A 104 13.07 4.75 -16.16
N ILE A 105 11.79 4.44 -16.34
CA ILE A 105 11.27 3.89 -17.61
C ILE A 105 11.45 4.90 -18.76
N ALA A 106 11.12 6.18 -18.54
CA ALA A 106 11.34 7.22 -19.54
C ALA A 106 12.83 7.41 -19.91
N GLU A 107 13.74 7.12 -18.99
CA GLU A 107 15.19 7.10 -19.20
C GLU A 107 15.69 5.79 -19.84
N GLY A 108 14.79 4.90 -20.27
CA GLY A 108 15.14 3.62 -20.92
C GLY A 108 15.68 2.55 -19.96
N LYS A 109 15.38 2.66 -18.66
CA LYS A 109 15.76 1.67 -17.63
C LYS A 109 14.63 0.66 -17.41
N GLN A 110 14.95 -0.45 -16.75
CA GLN A 110 13.98 -1.49 -16.37
C GLN A 110 13.98 -1.69 -14.84
N PRO A 111 13.46 -0.71 -14.05
CA PRO A 111 13.43 -0.83 -12.60
C PRO A 111 12.54 -1.99 -12.16
N ARG A 112 12.92 -2.66 -11.08
CA ARG A 112 12.12 -3.71 -10.41
C ARG A 112 12.18 -3.52 -8.91
N VAL A 113 11.02 -3.49 -8.26
CA VAL A 113 10.88 -3.31 -6.81
C VAL A 113 9.70 -4.10 -6.28
N MET A 114 9.87 -4.65 -5.08
CA MET A 114 8.77 -5.19 -4.29
C MET A 114 8.26 -4.12 -3.33
N LEU A 115 6.95 -3.91 -3.29
CA LEU A 115 6.30 -2.94 -2.41
C LEU A 115 5.35 -3.64 -1.44
N ASP A 116 5.42 -3.24 -0.18
CA ASP A 116 4.50 -3.65 0.87
C ASP A 116 4.03 -2.42 1.64
N TYR A 117 2.72 -2.18 1.68
CA TYR A 117 2.08 -1.07 2.37
C TYR A 117 1.01 -1.65 3.30
N SER A 118 1.08 -1.37 4.60
CA SER A 118 0.04 -1.83 5.52
C SER A 118 -1.31 -1.21 5.19
N GLY A 119 -2.40 -1.90 5.53
CA GLY A 119 -3.75 -1.40 5.27
C GLY A 119 -4.07 -0.13 6.07
N THR A 120 -3.58 -0.03 7.30
CA THR A 120 -3.67 1.18 8.13
C THR A 120 -2.97 2.38 7.50
N LEU A 121 -1.82 2.18 6.86
CA LEU A 121 -1.12 3.26 6.18
C LEU A 121 -1.95 3.75 4.98
N LEU A 122 -2.41 2.82 4.13
CA LEU A 122 -3.26 3.17 2.99
C LEU A 122 -4.54 3.90 3.42
N HIS A 123 -5.18 3.42 4.49
CA HIS A 123 -6.37 4.05 5.07
C HIS A 123 -6.04 5.44 5.62
N GLY A 124 -4.94 5.58 6.35
CA GLY A 124 -4.48 6.86 6.89
C GLY A 124 -4.19 7.88 5.81
N LEU A 125 -3.47 7.49 4.75
CA LEU A 125 -3.18 8.35 3.60
C LEU A 125 -4.48 8.82 2.91
N HIS A 126 -5.44 7.91 2.71
CA HIS A 126 -6.73 8.25 2.13
C HIS A 126 -7.52 9.20 3.04
N ALA A 127 -7.68 8.86 4.33
CA ALA A 127 -8.43 9.65 5.30
C ALA A 127 -7.85 11.05 5.51
N MET A 128 -6.53 11.21 5.39
CA MET A 128 -5.84 12.50 5.40
C MET A 128 -6.07 13.33 4.14
N GLY A 129 -6.67 12.76 3.09
CA GLY A 129 -6.83 13.42 1.80
C GLY A 129 -5.55 13.52 0.98
N LEU A 130 -4.51 12.72 1.29
CA LEU A 130 -3.23 12.69 0.57
C LEU A 130 -3.35 11.94 -0.77
N ARG A 131 -4.24 12.45 -1.63
CA ARG A 131 -4.56 11.85 -2.93
C ARG A 131 -3.36 11.80 -3.85
N ASP A 132 -2.40 12.72 -3.71
CA ASP A 132 -1.18 12.74 -4.50
C ASP A 132 -0.37 11.44 -4.36
N VAL A 133 -0.36 10.85 -3.16
CA VAL A 133 0.27 9.55 -2.91
C VAL A 133 -0.53 8.43 -3.57
N CYS A 134 -1.84 8.37 -3.31
CA CYS A 134 -2.72 7.34 -3.84
C CYS A 134 -2.74 7.33 -5.38
N ASP A 135 -2.78 8.49 -6.02
CA ASP A 135 -2.79 8.65 -7.48
C ASP A 135 -1.44 8.23 -8.09
N SER A 136 -0.34 8.56 -7.41
CA SER A 136 1.01 8.15 -7.81
C SER A 136 1.18 6.63 -7.72
N LEU A 137 0.70 6.01 -6.64
CA LEU A 137 0.71 4.55 -6.47
C LEU A 137 -0.24 3.86 -7.45
N ARG A 138 -1.41 4.43 -7.72
CA ARG A 138 -2.37 3.92 -8.71
C ARG A 138 -1.73 3.89 -10.10
N THR A 139 -0.97 4.92 -10.46
CA THR A 139 -0.24 4.96 -11.74
C THR A 139 0.66 3.74 -11.90
N ILE A 140 1.55 3.46 -10.94
CA ILE A 140 2.49 2.32 -11.04
C ILE A 140 1.85 0.95 -10.81
N THR A 141 0.61 0.90 -10.31
CA THR A 141 -0.11 -0.35 -10.02
C THR A 141 -1.04 -0.75 -11.16
N SER A 142 -1.83 0.19 -11.68
CA SER A 142 -2.90 -0.09 -12.63
C SER A 142 -2.48 0.10 -14.09
N ASP A 143 -1.44 0.90 -14.37
CA ASP A 143 -0.99 1.12 -15.75
C ASP A 143 -0.18 -0.09 -16.27
N PRO A 144 -0.59 -0.71 -17.40
CA PRO A 144 0.12 -1.85 -17.97
C PRO A 144 1.61 -1.62 -18.24
N ARG A 145 2.02 -0.36 -18.48
CA ARG A 145 3.43 0.01 -18.74
C ARG A 145 4.34 -0.30 -17.56
N TYR A 146 3.82 -0.30 -16.32
CA TYR A 146 4.61 -0.47 -15.11
C TYR A 146 4.42 -1.83 -14.43
N ARG A 147 3.56 -2.71 -14.97
CA ARG A 147 3.28 -4.05 -14.40
C ARG A 147 4.51 -4.92 -14.17
N HIS A 148 5.56 -4.74 -14.97
CA HIS A 148 6.82 -5.48 -14.83
C HIS A 148 7.79 -4.85 -13.80
N CYS A 149 7.49 -3.64 -13.32
CA CYS A 149 8.34 -2.87 -12.43
C CYS A 149 8.02 -3.08 -10.95
N VAL A 150 6.76 -3.36 -10.62
CA VAL A 150 6.28 -3.45 -9.23
C VAL A 150 5.72 -4.83 -8.96
N GLU A 151 6.23 -5.48 -7.92
CA GLU A 151 5.59 -6.64 -7.31
C GLU A 151 5.01 -6.23 -5.96
N TRP A 152 3.68 -6.25 -5.84
CA TRP A 152 3.01 -6.01 -4.57
C TRP A 152 3.03 -7.30 -3.74
N LEU A 153 3.81 -7.29 -2.64
CA LEU A 153 3.92 -8.45 -1.75
C LEU A 153 2.63 -8.70 -0.95
N GLY A 154 1.89 -7.61 -0.73
CA GLY A 154 0.75 -7.59 0.18
C GLY A 154 1.15 -7.57 1.64
N SER A 155 0.20 -7.12 2.46
CA SER A 155 0.34 -6.98 3.89
C SER A 155 -0.86 -7.57 4.63
N ALA A 156 -0.95 -7.28 5.92
CA ALA A 156 -2.15 -7.43 6.71
C ALA A 156 -2.73 -6.03 7.03
N LEU A 157 -4.06 -5.91 7.17
CA LEU A 157 -4.71 -4.61 7.33
C LEU A 157 -4.10 -3.80 8.48
N GLY A 158 -4.06 -4.39 9.68
CA GLY A 158 -3.63 -3.73 10.90
C GLY A 158 -2.15 -3.84 11.21
N HIS A 159 -1.33 -4.38 10.30
CA HIS A 159 0.05 -4.79 10.59
C HIS A 159 0.20 -5.68 11.85
N PRO A 160 -0.66 -6.70 12.07
CA PRO A 160 -0.57 -7.59 13.21
C PRO A 160 0.71 -8.43 13.20
N VAL A 161 1.22 -8.75 14.38
CA VAL A 161 2.37 -9.65 14.56
C VAL A 161 1.92 -11.10 14.31
N ALA A 162 2.27 -11.65 13.16
CA ALA A 162 1.74 -12.93 12.67
C ALA A 162 1.90 -14.10 13.68
N PRO A 163 3.06 -14.31 14.35
CA PRO A 163 3.21 -15.43 15.28
C PRO A 163 2.35 -15.34 16.54
N SER A 164 1.89 -14.15 16.93
CA SER A 164 1.10 -13.91 18.14
C SER A 164 -0.37 -13.58 17.86
N THR A 165 -0.78 -13.62 16.59
CA THR A 165 -2.15 -13.37 16.17
C THR A 165 -2.84 -14.71 15.90
N PRO A 166 -4.03 -14.99 16.46
CA PRO A 166 -4.77 -16.20 16.12
C PRO A 166 -4.90 -16.36 14.61
N VAL A 167 -4.75 -17.59 14.11
CA VAL A 167 -4.70 -17.86 12.66
C VAL A 167 -5.97 -17.38 11.95
N GLN A 168 -7.13 -17.50 12.60
CA GLN A 168 -8.40 -17.01 12.08
C GLN A 168 -8.37 -15.48 11.90
N ASP A 169 -7.88 -14.75 12.90
CA ASP A 169 -7.83 -13.29 12.90
C ASP A 169 -6.80 -12.78 11.87
N TYR A 170 -5.64 -13.45 11.77
CA TYR A 170 -4.63 -13.10 10.77
C TYR A 170 -5.18 -13.26 9.34
N ARG A 171 -5.96 -14.32 9.08
CA ARG A 171 -6.63 -14.49 7.78
C ARG A 171 -7.59 -13.35 7.47
N LEU A 172 -8.35 -12.88 8.45
CA LEU A 172 -9.26 -11.74 8.28
C LEU A 172 -8.47 -10.46 7.96
N HIS A 173 -7.34 -10.22 8.63
CA HIS A 173 -6.50 -9.07 8.30
C HIS A 173 -5.95 -9.11 6.87
N VAL A 174 -5.55 -10.28 6.37
CA VAL A 174 -5.09 -10.45 4.97
C VAL A 174 -6.25 -10.24 4.00
N GLN A 175 -7.43 -10.77 4.29
CA GLN A 175 -8.62 -10.57 3.46
C GLN A 175 -9.05 -9.11 3.41
N ALA A 176 -9.04 -8.42 4.55
CA ALA A 176 -9.37 -7.01 4.66
C ALA A 176 -8.36 -6.13 3.90
N TRP A 177 -7.07 -6.46 3.97
CA TRP A 177 -6.06 -5.78 3.16
C TRP A 177 -6.34 -5.94 1.68
N ARG A 178 -6.65 -7.16 1.21
CA ARG A 178 -6.96 -7.42 -0.21
C ARG A 178 -8.19 -6.65 -0.69
N HIS A 179 -9.24 -6.56 0.14
CA HIS A 179 -10.44 -5.77 -0.17
C HIS A 179 -10.10 -4.30 -0.36
N PHE A 180 -9.44 -3.72 0.64
CA PHE A 180 -9.17 -2.29 0.61
C PHE A 180 -8.16 -1.94 -0.49
N PHE A 181 -7.14 -2.77 -0.71
CA PHE A 181 -6.21 -2.62 -1.83
C PHE A 181 -6.93 -2.70 -3.19
N ALA A 182 -7.81 -3.67 -3.37
CA ALA A 182 -8.59 -3.82 -4.60
C ALA A 182 -9.55 -2.63 -4.84
N ALA A 183 -10.13 -2.06 -3.78
CA ALA A 183 -10.94 -0.85 -3.89
C ALA A 183 -10.10 0.37 -4.31
N LEU A 184 -8.89 0.51 -3.74
CA LEU A 184 -7.99 1.61 -4.06
C LEU A 184 -7.33 1.49 -5.43
N PHE A 185 -7.01 0.29 -5.93
CA PHE A 185 -6.16 0.15 -7.13
C PHE A 185 -6.78 -0.71 -8.24
N GLY A 186 -7.92 -1.33 -7.99
CA GLY A 186 -8.57 -2.28 -8.91
C GLY A 186 -8.13 -3.72 -8.68
N VAL A 187 -8.73 -4.62 -9.46
CA VAL A 187 -8.50 -6.09 -9.40
C VAL A 187 -7.75 -6.65 -10.62
N GLU A 188 -7.34 -5.77 -11.55
CA GLU A 188 -6.73 -6.10 -12.86
C GLU A 188 -5.24 -5.75 -12.95
#